data_AF-A0NHS2-F1
#
_entry.id   AF-A0NHS2-F1
#
_cell.length_a   1.000
_cell.length_b   1.000
_cell.length_c   1.000
_cell.angle_alpha   90.00
_cell.angle_beta   90.00
_cell.angle_gamma   90.00
#
_symmetry.space_group_name_H-M   'P 1'
#
loop_
_entity.id
_entity.type
_entity.pdbx_description
1 polymer ?
#
loop_
_entity_poly.entity_id
_entity_poly.type
_entity_poly.pdbx_seq_one_letter_code
_entity_poly.pdbx_strand_id
1 'polypeptide(L)'
;MVQVKDKFTVCRHSPYRYDVVGSFLRPEILKEARERFAKQQISLGQLTKVEDQTIIDLINKEESAGLKAITDGEFRRSWYHLDFFGSLSNGVEG
;
A
#
# COMPACT_ATOMS: atom_id res chain seq x y z
N MET A 1 9.63 -29.76 30.98
CA MET A 1 10.00 -28.34 31.07
C MET A 1 10.93 -28.03 29.90
N VAL A 2 10.44 -27.46 28.80
CA VAL A 2 11.26 -27.15 27.62
C VAL A 2 11.70 -25.71 27.72
N GLN A 3 13.01 -25.49 27.85
CA GLN A 3 13.62 -24.16 27.86
C GLN A 3 13.77 -23.68 26.42
N VAL A 4 12.90 -22.78 25.98
CA VAL A 4 13.10 -22.05 24.72
C VAL A 4 14.07 -20.90 25.03
N LYS A 5 15.29 -20.98 24.49
CA LYS A 5 16.27 -19.88 24.54
C LYS A 5 16.18 -19.08 23.26
N ASP A 6 15.30 -18.10 23.23
CA ASP A 6 15.26 -17.14 22.12
C ASP A 6 16.45 -16.17 22.27
N LYS A 7 17.52 -16.44 21.51
CA LYS A 7 18.64 -15.52 21.37
C LYS A 7 18.26 -14.43 20.36
N PHE A 8 17.68 -13.34 20.84
CA PHE A 8 17.59 -12.12 20.03
C PHE A 8 19.01 -11.58 19.79
N THR A 9 19.41 -11.51 18.52
CA THR A 9 20.73 -10.99 18.15
C THR A 9 20.67 -9.46 18.09
N VAL A 10 21.65 -8.79 18.68
CA VAL A 10 21.72 -7.32 18.67
C VAL A 10 22.00 -6.83 17.25
N CYS A 11 21.03 -6.15 16.64
CA CYS A 11 21.17 -5.51 15.34
C CYS A 11 22.06 -4.27 15.48
N ARG A 12 23.36 -4.40 15.13
CA ARG A 12 24.34 -3.29 15.23
C ARG A 12 24.31 -2.35 14.02
N HIS A 13 23.68 -2.76 12.93
CA HIS A 13 23.59 -2.02 11.69
C HIS A 13 22.17 -2.14 11.16
N SER A 14 21.49 -1.01 10.96
CA SER A 14 20.18 -1.01 10.29
C SER A 14 20.33 -1.71 8.93
N PRO A 15 19.44 -2.65 8.58
CA PRO A 15 19.46 -3.29 7.27
C PRO A 15 19.25 -2.28 6.12
N TYR A 16 18.74 -1.08 6.45
CA TYR A 16 18.41 0.00 5.52
C TYR A 16 19.14 1.29 5.92
N ARG A 17 19.75 1.96 4.95
CA ARG A 17 20.30 3.32 5.11
C ARG A 17 19.25 4.41 4.81
N TYR A 18 18.37 4.11 3.86
CA TYR A 18 17.21 4.88 3.42
C TYR A 18 16.26 3.90 2.74
N ASP A 19 14.97 4.21 2.69
CA ASP A 19 13.97 3.39 2.00
C ASP A 19 12.78 4.25 1.54
N VAL A 20 11.92 3.69 0.70
CA VAL A 20 10.66 4.31 0.30
C VAL A 20 9.61 4.08 1.38
N VAL A 21 8.89 5.14 1.76
CA VAL A 21 7.98 5.12 2.93
C VAL A 21 6.51 4.90 2.57
N GLY A 22 6.17 4.74 1.29
CA GLY A 22 4.80 4.47 0.87
C GLY A 22 4.48 5.01 -0.53
N SER A 23 4.08 6.28 -0.63
CA SER A 23 3.44 6.79 -1.84
C SER A 23 4.32 6.73 -3.08
N PHE A 24 3.73 6.26 -4.19
CA PHE A 24 4.27 6.42 -5.53
C PHE A 24 3.31 7.22 -6.42
N LEU A 25 3.80 7.72 -7.55
CA LEU A 25 2.96 8.35 -8.56
C LEU A 25 1.99 7.33 -9.15
N ARG A 26 0.70 7.66 -9.13
CA ARG A 26 -0.34 6.79 -9.69
C ARG A 26 -0.18 6.68 -11.21
N PRO A 27 -0.12 5.45 -11.76
CA PRO A 27 -0.11 5.21 -13.19
C PRO A 27 -1.37 5.77 -13.87
N GLU A 28 -1.26 6.13 -15.15
CA GLU A 28 -2.39 6.74 -15.88
C GLU A 28 -3.61 5.82 -15.95
N ILE A 29 -3.39 4.52 -16.15
CA ILE A 29 -4.46 3.51 -16.15
C ILE A 29 -5.27 3.48 -14.84
N LEU A 30 -4.61 3.73 -13.70
CA LEU A 30 -5.29 3.79 -12.40
C LEU A 30 -6.12 5.07 -12.26
N LYS A 31 -5.60 6.21 -12.76
CA LYS A 31 -6.36 7.47 -12.76
C LYS A 31 -7.62 7.34 -13.63
N GLU A 32 -7.47 6.82 -14.84
CA GLU A 32 -8.60 6.57 -15.74
C GLU A 32 -9.64 5.63 -15.13
N ALA A 33 -9.21 4.53 -14.50
CA ALA A 33 -10.13 3.61 -13.85
C ALA A 33 -10.90 4.28 -12.72
N ARG A 34 -10.25 5.12 -11.91
CA ARG A 34 -10.91 5.90 -10.85
C ARG A 34 -11.91 6.90 -11.41
N GLU A 35 -11.58 7.59 -12.49
CA GLU A 35 -12.53 8.49 -13.17
C GLU A 35 -13.74 7.74 -13.73
N ARG A 36 -13.53 6.58 -14.35
CA ARG A 36 -14.62 5.73 -14.85
C ARG A 36 -15.50 5.21 -13.72
N PHE A 37 -14.90 4.83 -12.58
CA PHE A 37 -15.64 4.41 -11.39
C PHE A 37 -16.47 5.55 -10.81
N ALA A 38 -15.91 6.77 -10.71
CA ALA A 38 -16.62 7.95 -10.25
C ALA A 38 -17.82 8.30 -11.17
N LYS A 39 -17.71 8.00 -12.47
CA LYS A 39 -18.79 8.13 -13.46
C LYS A 39 -19.74 6.92 -13.51
N GLN A 40 -19.61 5.97 -12.60
CA GLN A 40 -20.39 4.72 -12.55
C GLN A 40 -20.30 3.85 -13.82
N GLN A 41 -19.21 3.99 -14.58
CA GLN A 41 -18.98 3.28 -15.84
C GLN A 41 -18.35 1.90 -15.64
N ILE A 42 -17.71 1.67 -14.49
CA ILE A 42 -17.15 0.38 -14.09
C ILE A 42 -17.63 0.04 -12.68
N SER A 43 -17.71 -1.25 -12.37
CA SER A 43 -18.03 -1.72 -11.03
C SER A 43 -16.86 -1.57 -10.07
N LEU A 44 -17.13 -1.61 -8.76
CA LEU A 44 -16.08 -1.61 -7.74
C LEU A 44 -15.09 -2.76 -7.97
N GLY A 45 -15.59 -3.96 -8.28
CA GLY A 45 -14.72 -5.11 -8.56
C GLY A 45 -13.84 -4.94 -9.81
N GLN A 46 -14.29 -4.15 -10.79
CA GLN A 46 -13.45 -3.80 -11.94
C GLN A 46 -12.37 -2.79 -11.57
N LEU A 47 -12.69 -1.79 -10.73
CA LEU A 47 -11.70 -0.87 -10.18
C LEU A 47 -10.64 -1.62 -9.36
N THR A 48 -11.07 -2.51 -8.46
CA THR A 48 -10.17 -3.32 -7.62
C THR A 48 -9.20 -4.14 -8.47
N LYS A 49 -9.65 -4.75 -9.57
CA LYS A 49 -8.76 -5.48 -10.47
C LYS A 49 -7.67 -4.59 -11.10
N VAL A 50 -8.00 -3.37 -11.47
CA VAL A 50 -7.01 -2.41 -11.99
C VAL A 50 -6.04 -2.00 -10.89
N GLU A 51 -6.54 -1.73 -9.69
CA GLU A 51 -5.71 -1.43 -8.52
C GLU A 51 -4.74 -2.59 -8.22
N ASP A 52 -5.22 -3.82 -8.14
CA ASP A 52 -4.41 -5.03 -7.92
C ASP A 52 -3.30 -5.16 -8.97
N GLN A 53 -3.64 -5.02 -10.25
CA GLN A 53 -2.67 -5.12 -11.33
C GLN A 53 -1.58 -4.04 -11.22
N THR A 54 -1.98 -2.79 -10.97
CA THR A 54 -1.01 -1.69 -10.84
C THR A 54 -0.11 -1.81 -9.62
N ILE A 55 -0.60 -2.42 -8.53
CA ILE A 55 0.21 -2.71 -7.34
C ILE A 55 1.20 -3.84 -7.63
N ILE A 56 0.78 -4.92 -8.30
CA ILE A 56 1.69 -5.99 -8.72
C ILE A 56 2.79 -5.43 -9.65
N ASP A 57 2.42 -4.55 -10.59
CA ASP A 57 3.38 -3.90 -11.47
C ASP A 57 4.37 -2.99 -10.71
N LEU A 58 3.92 -2.35 -9.63
CA LEU A 58 4.80 -1.56 -8.75
C LEU A 58 5.75 -2.48 -7.98
N ILE A 59 5.25 -3.54 -7.37
CA ILE A 59 6.04 -4.53 -6.62
C ILE A 59 7.19 -5.06 -7.50
N ASN A 60 6.88 -5.46 -8.73
CA ASN A 60 7.89 -5.96 -9.68
C ASN A 60 8.97 -4.90 -9.99
N LYS A 61 8.60 -3.61 -10.05
CA LYS A 61 9.55 -2.51 -10.26
C LYS A 61 10.42 -2.26 -9.03
N GLU A 62 9.84 -2.32 -7.83
CA GLU A 62 10.57 -2.18 -6.57
C GLU A 62 11.58 -3.32 -6.40
N GLU A 63 11.18 -4.57 -6.68
CA GLU A 63 12.07 -5.73 -6.69
C GLU A 63 13.21 -5.57 -7.70
N SER A 64 12.88 -5.17 -8.93
CA SER A 64 13.87 -4.94 -9.99
C SER A 64 14.83 -3.80 -9.67
N ALA A 65 14.38 -2.79 -8.90
CA ALA A 65 15.21 -1.70 -8.41
C ALA A 65 16.10 -2.09 -7.22
N GLY A 66 15.96 -3.33 -6.71
CA GLY A 66 16.72 -3.84 -5.56
C GLY A 66 16.24 -3.30 -4.23
N LEU A 67 15.01 -2.79 -4.16
CA LEU A 67 14.39 -2.42 -2.89
C LEU A 67 14.14 -3.67 -2.05
N LYS A 68 14.38 -3.53 -0.76
CA LYS A 68 14.27 -4.63 0.22
C LYS A 68 12.99 -4.52 1.05
N ALA A 69 12.49 -3.30 1.26
CA ALA A 69 11.12 -3.06 1.69
C ALA A 69 10.30 -2.64 0.46
N ILE A 70 9.12 -3.24 0.34
CA ILE A 70 8.20 -3.06 -0.80
C ILE A 70 6.92 -2.43 -0.27
N THR A 71 6.30 -1.55 -1.06
CA THR A 71 5.07 -0.83 -0.69
C THR A 71 4.02 -0.98 -1.78
N ASP A 72 2.74 -0.79 -1.45
CA ASP A 72 1.68 -0.81 -2.47
C ASP A 72 1.50 0.55 -3.19
N GLY A 73 2.43 1.49 -2.97
CA GLY A 73 2.35 2.84 -3.52
C GLY A 73 1.21 3.69 -2.98
N GLU A 74 0.46 3.19 -1.99
CA GLU A 74 -0.80 3.75 -1.53
C GLU A 74 -1.82 3.98 -2.65
N PHE A 75 -1.79 3.12 -3.68
CA PHE A 75 -2.59 3.28 -4.89
C PHE A 75 -4.09 3.25 -4.62
N ARG A 76 -4.54 2.50 -3.61
CA ARG A 76 -5.95 2.44 -3.19
C ARG A 76 -6.38 3.63 -2.34
N ARG A 77 -5.43 4.39 -1.77
CA ARG A 77 -5.73 5.54 -0.91
C ARG A 77 -6.17 6.74 -1.76
N SER A 78 -7.09 7.55 -1.25
CA SER A 78 -7.55 8.79 -1.88
C SER A 78 -6.81 9.97 -1.25
N TRP A 79 -7.10 10.27 0.02
CA TRP A 79 -6.54 11.36 0.82
C TRP A 79 -6.45 10.94 2.29
N TYR A 80 -5.26 11.04 2.89
CA TYR A 80 -4.94 10.41 4.19
C TYR A 80 -5.88 10.86 5.32
N HIS A 81 -6.13 12.16 5.41
CA HIS A 81 -6.96 12.75 6.47
C HIS A 81 -8.45 12.46 6.27
N LEU A 82 -8.95 12.25 5.04
CA LEU A 82 -10.37 11.94 4.80
C LEU A 82 -10.65 10.43 4.93
N ASP A 83 -9.73 9.59 4.45
CA ASP A 83 -9.89 8.13 4.48
C ASP A 83 -9.84 7.56 5.92
N PHE A 84 -9.03 8.17 6.80
CA PHE A 84 -8.92 7.76 8.20
C PHE A 84 -10.23 7.98 8.96
N PHE A 85 -10.85 9.16 8.86
CA PHE A 85 -12.12 9.43 9.54
C PHE A 85 -13.30 8.65 8.95
N GLY A 86 -13.33 8.45 7.63
CA GLY A 86 -14.37 7.65 6.98
C GLY A 86 -14.35 6.16 7.38
N SER A 87 -13.16 5.60 7.66
CA SER A 87 -13.01 4.22 8.11
C SER A 87 -13.29 4.02 9.61
N LEU A 88 -13.39 5.11 10.38
CA LEU A 88 -13.65 5.12 11.83
C LEU A 88 -15.14 5.27 12.19
N SER A 89 -16.06 5.21 11.23
CA SER A 89 -17.50 5.47 11.43
C SER A 89 -18.22 4.53 12.41
N ASN A 90 -17.53 3.57 13.02
CA ASN A 90 -18.04 2.73 14.11
C ASN A 90 -17.50 3.14 15.50
N GLY A 91 -16.95 4.35 15.68
CA GLY A 91 -16.09 4.60 16.85
C GLY A 91 -16.08 5.97 17.51
N VAL A 92 -16.86 6.97 17.10
CA VAL A 92 -17.11 8.15 17.95
C VAL A 92 -18.44 8.81 17.59
N GLU A 93 -19.50 8.37 18.26
CA GLU A 93 -20.63 9.25 18.55
C GLU A 93 -20.28 10.08 19.79
N GLY A 94 -20.43 11.39 19.67
CA GLY A 94 -20.21 12.38 20.72
C GLY A 94 -20.45 13.78 20.19
#